data_AF-A0A126V2R2-F1
#
_entry.id   AF-A0A126V2R2-F1
#
_cell.length_a   1.000
_cell.length_b   1.000
_cell.length_c   1.000
_cell.angle_alpha   90.00
_cell.angle_beta   90.00
_cell.angle_gamma   90.00
#
_symmetry.space_group_name_H-M   'P 1'
#
loop_
_entity.id
_entity.type
_entity.pdbx_description
1 polymer ?
#
loop_
_entity_poly.entity_id
_entity_poly.type
_entity_poly.pdbx_seq_one_letter_code
_entity_poly.pdbx_strand_id
1 'polypeptide(L)'
;MLYDNLDTMRGLDVYLDNVGAISLNTVLDGLSSAGADAPNKVAIFEQLMDSQPLVITANTSTLYAYTGTDLIAAIGIVKGKPFKPDARMKKLLVDAGALGNATSRAMTYQPRIDGMSIYPDSDSAWVTLFAIKNTSFEADGTMGLGARVLYCFNAGGVTPAMAVTEPVAGSDYAVGYLDADKPPMDGGKSYKLTLPKDVHVNNFWAETIYHAQTRPQLQTSQKFPTVGSLTTGMTCIFLGGAPSRSERSPHVGQF
;
A
#
# COMPACT_ATOMS: atom_id res chain seq x y z
N MET A 1 10.83 -10.62 33.89
CA MET A 1 10.24 -9.32 34.30
C MET A 1 10.29 -8.27 33.20
N LEU A 2 11.43 -7.98 32.55
CA LEU A 2 11.46 -7.00 31.44
C LEU A 2 10.99 -7.59 30.10
N TYR A 3 11.43 -8.81 29.77
CA TYR A 3 10.97 -9.51 28.55
C TYR A 3 9.48 -9.86 28.59
N ASP A 4 8.97 -10.31 29.75
CA ASP A 4 7.53 -10.56 29.91
C ASP A 4 6.67 -9.30 29.68
N ASN A 5 7.16 -8.12 30.09
CA ASN A 5 6.49 -6.85 29.85
C ASN A 5 6.51 -6.49 28.35
N LEU A 6 7.63 -6.71 27.66
CA LEU A 6 7.75 -6.51 26.23
C LEU A 6 6.81 -7.44 25.43
N ASP A 7 6.72 -8.71 25.81
CA ASP A 7 5.82 -9.66 25.17
C ASP A 7 4.35 -9.31 25.44
N THR A 8 4.04 -8.79 26.63
CA THR A 8 2.71 -8.25 26.95
C THR A 8 2.36 -7.05 26.06
N MET A 9 3.28 -6.10 25.87
CA MET A 9 3.06 -4.94 24.99
C MET A 9 2.88 -5.36 23.53
N ARG A 10 3.66 -6.32 23.04
CA ARG A 10 3.49 -6.87 21.67
C ARG A 10 2.15 -7.58 21.51
N GLY A 11 1.71 -8.33 22.52
CA GLY A 11 0.38 -8.95 22.53
C GLY A 11 -0.74 -7.91 22.47
N LEU A 12 -0.56 -6.79 23.19
CA LEU A 12 -1.50 -5.66 23.15
C LEU A 12 -1.52 -4.99 21.77
N ASP A 13 -0.38 -4.72 21.15
CA ASP A 13 -0.31 -4.12 19.81
C ASP A 13 -0.98 -5.02 18.77
N VAL A 14 -0.72 -6.33 18.81
CA VAL A 14 -1.40 -7.31 17.94
C VAL A 14 -2.91 -7.26 18.14
N TYR A 15 -3.39 -7.17 19.39
CA TYR A 15 -4.82 -7.05 19.65
C TYR A 15 -5.41 -5.76 19.09
N LEU A 16 -4.77 -4.61 19.36
CA LEU A 16 -5.24 -3.30 18.92
C LEU A 16 -5.23 -3.17 17.40
N ASP A 17 -4.20 -3.67 16.73
CA ASP A 17 -4.09 -3.64 15.27
C ASP A 17 -5.13 -4.54 14.58
N ASN A 18 -5.59 -5.60 15.25
CA ASN A 18 -6.51 -6.58 14.67
C ASN A 18 -7.97 -6.44 15.15
N VAL A 19 -8.27 -5.56 16.12
CA VAL A 19 -9.62 -5.43 16.69
C VAL A 19 -10.68 -5.09 15.63
N GLY A 20 -10.33 -4.28 14.63
CA GLY A 20 -11.23 -3.94 13.52
C GLY A 20 -11.53 -5.15 12.62
N ALA A 21 -10.52 -5.96 12.31
CA ALA A 21 -10.69 -7.19 11.53
C ALA A 21 -11.50 -8.24 12.30
N ILE A 22 -11.27 -8.37 13.61
CA ILE A 22 -12.05 -9.24 14.49
C ILE A 22 -13.50 -8.77 14.53
N SER A 23 -13.75 -7.46 14.69
CA SER A 23 -15.10 -6.88 14.73
C SER A 23 -15.90 -7.20 13.46
N LEU A 24 -15.30 -6.99 12.27
CA LEU A 24 -15.95 -7.32 11.01
C LEU A 24 -16.17 -8.84 10.86
N ASN A 25 -15.18 -9.66 11.24
CA ASN A 25 -15.35 -11.11 11.23
C ASN A 25 -16.49 -11.57 12.16
N THR A 26 -16.66 -10.97 13.34
CA THR A 26 -17.77 -11.27 14.26
C THR A 26 -19.12 -10.88 13.67
N VAL A 27 -19.22 -9.74 12.97
CA VAL A 27 -20.44 -9.38 12.23
C VAL A 27 -20.76 -10.41 11.16
N LEU A 28 -19.78 -10.79 10.34
CA LEU A 28 -19.98 -11.80 9.28
C LEU A 28 -20.32 -13.19 9.85
N ASP A 29 -19.68 -13.63 10.94
CA ASP A 29 -19.99 -14.89 11.63
C ASP A 29 -21.43 -14.89 12.20
N GLY A 30 -21.87 -13.76 12.77
CA GLY A 30 -23.24 -13.58 13.27
C GLY A 30 -24.29 -13.62 12.15
N LEU A 31 -24.03 -12.93 11.03
CA LEU A 31 -24.89 -12.95 9.85
C LEU A 31 -24.93 -14.33 9.19
N SER A 32 -23.80 -15.03 9.14
CA SER A 32 -23.74 -16.43 8.69
C SER A 32 -24.60 -17.33 9.57
N SER A 33 -24.57 -17.14 10.89
CA SER A 33 -25.43 -17.89 11.83
C SER A 33 -26.92 -17.59 11.64
N ALA A 34 -27.26 -16.42 11.12
CA ALA A 34 -28.62 -16.02 10.74
C ALA A 34 -29.03 -16.43 9.31
N GLY A 35 -28.19 -17.19 8.60
CA GLY A 35 -28.51 -17.77 7.29
C GLY A 35 -27.90 -17.07 6.08
N ALA A 36 -27.14 -15.99 6.26
CA ALA A 36 -26.30 -15.37 5.22
C ALA A 36 -24.93 -16.07 5.14
N ASP A 37 -24.97 -17.39 4.97
CA ASP A 37 -23.83 -18.33 5.06
C ASP A 37 -23.14 -18.63 3.72
N ALA A 38 -23.47 -17.87 2.68
CA ALA A 38 -22.91 -18.05 1.35
C ALA A 38 -22.54 -16.71 0.70
N PRO A 39 -21.51 -16.65 -0.16
CA PRO A 39 -21.05 -15.40 -0.78
C PRO A 39 -22.08 -14.68 -1.66
N ASN A 40 -23.13 -15.39 -2.09
CA ASN A 40 -24.24 -14.86 -2.88
C ASN A 40 -25.50 -14.59 -2.05
N LYS A 41 -25.44 -14.73 -0.72
CA LYS A 41 -26.54 -14.43 0.20
C LYS A 41 -26.24 -13.11 0.91
N VAL A 42 -27.00 -12.08 0.56
CA VAL A 42 -26.91 -10.75 1.18
C VAL A 42 -27.88 -10.72 2.36
N ALA A 43 -27.38 -10.33 3.54
CA ALA A 43 -28.25 -10.07 4.69
C ALA A 43 -28.84 -8.66 4.54
N ILE A 44 -30.15 -8.58 4.39
CA ILE A 44 -30.89 -7.32 4.29
C ILE A 44 -31.86 -7.26 5.47
N PHE A 45 -31.85 -6.14 6.19
CA PHE A 45 -32.84 -5.87 7.21
C PHE A 45 -34.03 -5.16 6.54
N GLU A 46 -35.15 -5.87 6.41
CA GLU A 46 -36.34 -5.36 5.70
C GLU A 46 -36.97 -4.14 6.39
N GLN A 47 -36.72 -3.98 7.69
CA GLN A 47 -37.18 -2.86 8.50
C GLN A 47 -35.98 -2.16 9.14
N LEU A 48 -36.19 -0.93 9.58
CA LEU A 48 -35.21 -0.23 10.42
C LEU A 48 -34.90 -1.10 11.64
N MET A 49 -33.61 -1.21 11.98
CA MET A 49 -33.20 -2.00 13.13
C MET A 49 -33.78 -1.41 14.41
N ASP A 50 -34.23 -2.27 15.32
CA ASP A 50 -34.58 -1.92 16.70
C ASP A 50 -33.44 -2.33 17.66
N SER A 51 -33.70 -2.39 18.96
CA SER A 51 -32.67 -2.71 19.95
C SER A 51 -32.36 -4.21 20.08
N GLN A 52 -33.02 -5.10 19.32
CA GLN A 52 -32.86 -6.55 19.45
C GLN A 52 -31.65 -7.11 18.69
N PRO A 53 -31.30 -6.67 17.45
CA PRO A 53 -30.15 -7.19 16.73
C PRO A 53 -28.81 -6.79 17.35
N LEU A 54 -27.90 -7.75 17.51
CA LEU A 54 -26.54 -7.53 17.99
C LEU A 54 -25.59 -7.16 16.84
N VAL A 55 -25.83 -6.00 16.23
CA VAL A 55 -24.99 -5.46 15.14
C VAL A 55 -24.27 -4.21 15.64
N ILE A 56 -22.95 -4.21 15.52
CA ILE A 56 -22.12 -3.12 16.03
C ILE A 56 -22.44 -1.81 15.30
N THR A 57 -22.69 -0.73 16.05
CA THR A 57 -23.00 0.62 15.53
C THR A 57 -24.21 0.73 14.59
N ALA A 58 -25.13 -0.23 14.61
CA ALA A 58 -26.40 -0.08 13.94
C ALA A 58 -27.23 1.06 14.56
N ASN A 59 -27.97 1.80 13.74
CA ASN A 59 -28.89 2.83 14.18
C ASN A 59 -30.30 2.55 13.67
N THR A 60 -31.30 3.19 14.28
CA THR A 60 -32.72 2.94 14.00
C THR A 60 -33.27 3.80 12.86
N SER A 61 -32.41 4.53 12.15
CA SER A 61 -32.80 5.51 11.11
C SER A 61 -32.31 5.15 9.70
N THR A 62 -31.48 4.11 9.59
CA THR A 62 -30.83 3.70 8.35
C THR A 62 -31.16 2.22 8.06
N LEU A 63 -31.41 1.90 6.80
CA LEU A 63 -31.51 0.50 6.34
C LEU A 63 -30.10 -0.08 6.14
N TYR A 64 -29.90 -1.30 6.59
CA TYR A 64 -28.61 -1.98 6.52
C TYR A 64 -28.67 -3.19 5.59
N ALA A 65 -27.65 -3.31 4.75
CA ALA A 65 -27.36 -4.50 3.96
C ALA A 65 -25.89 -4.88 4.16
N TYR A 66 -25.63 -6.16 4.42
CA TYR A 66 -24.30 -6.69 4.64
C TYR A 66 -24.00 -7.81 3.65
N THR A 67 -22.77 -7.80 3.13
CA THR A 67 -22.25 -8.85 2.26
C THR A 67 -20.83 -9.23 2.68
N GLY A 68 -20.54 -10.53 2.66
CA GLY A 68 -19.21 -11.09 2.86
C GLY A 68 -18.80 -11.90 1.64
N THR A 69 -18.05 -11.30 0.72
CA THR A 69 -17.57 -12.02 -0.46
C THR A 69 -16.27 -12.76 -0.15
N ASP A 70 -16.35 -14.09 0.02
CA ASP A 70 -15.17 -14.95 0.12
C ASP A 70 -14.61 -15.27 -1.28
N LEU A 71 -13.88 -14.31 -1.85
CA LEU A 71 -13.27 -14.45 -3.18
C LEU A 71 -12.13 -15.48 -3.20
N ILE A 72 -11.56 -15.84 -2.04
CA ILE A 72 -10.43 -16.77 -1.94
C ILE A 72 -10.88 -18.23 -1.77
N ALA A 73 -12.11 -18.47 -1.31
CA ALA A 73 -12.74 -19.79 -1.37
C ALA A 73 -12.82 -20.34 -2.79
N ALA A 74 -12.99 -19.48 -3.80
CA ALA A 74 -13.02 -19.86 -5.21
C ALA A 74 -11.73 -20.55 -5.70
N ILE A 75 -10.60 -20.30 -5.03
CA ILE A 75 -9.31 -20.96 -5.30
C ILE A 75 -8.94 -22.01 -4.24
N GLY A 76 -9.89 -22.40 -3.40
CA GLY A 76 -9.75 -23.47 -2.41
C GLY A 76 -9.14 -23.04 -1.07
N ILE A 77 -9.00 -21.75 -0.81
CA ILE A 77 -8.58 -21.24 0.50
C ILE A 77 -9.84 -20.99 1.34
N VAL A 78 -10.09 -21.84 2.32
CA VAL A 78 -11.29 -21.78 3.17
C VAL A 78 -10.86 -21.77 4.63
N LYS A 79 -11.42 -20.87 5.43
CA LYS A 79 -11.16 -20.77 6.87
C LYS A 79 -11.34 -22.15 7.54
N GLY A 80 -10.36 -22.54 8.35
CA GLY A 80 -10.38 -23.82 9.08
C GLY A 80 -10.10 -25.08 8.24
N LYS A 81 -9.88 -24.98 6.93
CA LYS A 81 -9.52 -26.12 6.07
C LYS A 81 -8.05 -26.07 5.65
N PRO A 82 -7.33 -27.22 5.64
CA PRO A 82 -5.99 -27.26 5.05
C PRO A 82 -6.02 -26.89 3.57
N PHE A 83 -5.20 -25.93 3.17
CA PHE A 83 -5.02 -25.59 1.75
C PHE A 83 -4.09 -26.61 1.08
N LYS A 84 -4.66 -27.53 0.31
CA LYS A 84 -3.93 -28.62 -0.40
C LYS A 84 -4.20 -28.56 -1.91
N PRO A 85 -3.72 -27.52 -2.63
CA PRO A 85 -3.95 -27.41 -4.06
C PRO A 85 -3.27 -28.57 -4.81
N ASP A 86 -3.97 -29.12 -5.80
CA ASP A 86 -3.39 -30.10 -6.74
C ASP A 86 -2.33 -29.45 -7.65
N ALA A 87 -1.66 -30.26 -8.48
CA ALA A 87 -0.63 -29.74 -9.38
C ALA A 87 -1.14 -28.68 -10.36
N ARG A 88 -2.40 -28.81 -10.82
CA ARG A 88 -3.03 -27.84 -11.73
C ARG A 88 -3.27 -26.51 -11.02
N MET A 89 -3.85 -26.53 -9.83
CA MET A 89 -4.12 -25.34 -9.03
C MET A 89 -2.84 -24.64 -8.58
N LYS A 90 -1.80 -25.39 -8.18
CA LYS A 90 -0.48 -24.82 -7.89
C LYS A 90 0.07 -24.04 -9.09
N LYS A 91 0.01 -24.64 -10.29
CA LYS A 91 0.45 -23.97 -11.52
C LYS A 91 -0.34 -22.68 -11.77
N LEU A 92 -1.67 -22.74 -11.70
CA LEU A 92 -2.53 -21.56 -11.94
C LEU A 92 -2.26 -20.44 -10.94
N LEU A 93 -2.00 -20.75 -9.67
CA LEU A 93 -1.71 -19.74 -8.65
C LEU A 93 -0.32 -19.12 -8.82
N VAL A 94 0.67 -19.91 -9.25
CA VAL A 94 1.99 -19.39 -9.62
C VAL A 94 1.87 -18.45 -10.84
N ASP A 95 1.16 -18.89 -11.88
CA ASP A 95 0.91 -18.09 -13.08
C ASP A 95 0.15 -16.79 -12.74
N ALA A 96 -0.88 -16.88 -11.88
CA ALA A 96 -1.64 -15.72 -11.40
C ALA A 96 -0.77 -14.75 -10.60
N GLY A 97 0.13 -15.25 -9.74
CA GLY A 97 1.10 -14.44 -9.02
C GLY A 97 2.05 -13.70 -9.96
N ALA A 98 2.56 -14.38 -10.99
CA ALA A 98 3.42 -13.77 -12.01
C ALA A 98 2.67 -12.68 -12.81
N LEU A 99 1.44 -12.97 -13.25
CA LEU A 99 0.58 -12.01 -13.94
C LEU A 99 0.23 -10.81 -13.06
N GLY A 100 -0.10 -11.04 -11.79
CA GLY A 100 -0.37 -9.98 -10.82
C GLY A 100 0.84 -9.06 -10.65
N ASN A 101 2.04 -9.62 -10.49
CA ASN A 101 3.28 -8.83 -10.39
C ASN A 101 3.53 -8.00 -11.66
N ALA A 102 3.40 -8.61 -12.84
CA ALA A 102 3.57 -7.92 -14.12
C ALA A 102 2.54 -6.81 -14.32
N THR A 103 1.28 -7.05 -13.94
CA THR A 103 0.19 -6.07 -14.02
C THR A 103 0.46 -4.88 -13.10
N SER A 104 0.81 -5.12 -11.83
CA SER A 104 1.12 -4.03 -10.88
C SER A 104 2.31 -3.18 -11.34
N ARG A 105 3.31 -3.79 -11.98
CA ARG A 105 4.42 -3.05 -12.61
C ARG A 105 3.96 -2.21 -13.78
N ALA A 106 3.17 -2.78 -14.69
CA ALA A 106 2.66 -2.04 -15.83
C ALA A 106 1.85 -0.82 -15.38
N MET A 107 1.00 -0.99 -14.36
CA MET A 107 0.27 0.11 -13.74
C MET A 107 1.19 1.16 -13.11
N THR A 108 2.30 0.74 -12.49
CA THR A 108 3.29 1.64 -11.88
C THR A 108 4.04 2.46 -12.93
N TYR A 109 4.54 1.81 -13.99
CA TYR A 109 5.35 2.46 -15.02
C TYR A 109 4.53 3.25 -16.03
N GLN A 110 3.27 2.87 -16.23
CA GLN A 110 2.35 3.50 -17.18
C GLN A 110 0.95 3.61 -16.56
N PRO A 111 0.79 4.46 -15.52
CA PRO A 111 -0.49 4.63 -14.88
C PRO A 111 -1.51 5.20 -15.87
N ARG A 112 -2.71 4.62 -15.88
CA ARG A 112 -3.87 5.08 -16.66
C ARG A 112 -4.95 5.60 -15.71
N ILE A 113 -4.55 6.51 -14.82
CA ILE A 113 -5.39 7.10 -13.79
C ILE A 113 -5.26 8.61 -13.91
N ASP A 114 -6.37 9.29 -14.14
CA ASP A 114 -6.40 10.73 -14.28
C ASP A 114 -5.92 11.42 -13.00
N GLY A 115 -5.15 12.51 -13.15
CA GLY A 115 -4.62 13.27 -12.01
C GLY A 115 -3.38 12.65 -11.34
N MET A 116 -2.76 11.63 -11.91
CA MET A 116 -1.46 11.11 -11.42
C MET A 116 -0.25 11.90 -11.90
N SER A 117 -0.29 12.48 -13.09
CA SER A 117 0.80 13.31 -13.60
C SER A 117 0.92 14.58 -12.76
N ILE A 118 2.09 14.84 -12.18
CA ILE A 118 2.32 16.04 -11.37
C ILE A 118 2.43 17.28 -12.26
N TYR A 119 2.99 17.13 -13.47
CA TYR A 119 3.16 18.21 -14.44
C TYR A 119 2.49 17.82 -15.78
N PRO A 120 1.14 17.81 -15.84
CA PRO A 120 0.39 17.30 -16.99
C PRO A 120 0.60 18.10 -18.27
N ASP A 121 0.96 19.39 -18.16
CA ASP A 121 1.21 20.29 -19.30
C ASP A 121 2.64 20.18 -19.86
N SER A 122 3.38 19.14 -19.46
CA SER A 122 4.78 18.93 -19.85
C SER A 122 5.05 17.47 -20.15
N ASP A 123 6.20 17.18 -20.77
CA ASP A 123 6.65 15.79 -20.97
C ASP A 123 7.38 15.22 -19.73
N SER A 124 6.92 15.58 -18.53
CA SER A 124 7.50 15.09 -17.28
C SER A 124 7.15 13.62 -17.04
N ALA A 125 8.08 12.87 -16.43
CA ALA A 125 7.86 11.48 -16.00
C ALA A 125 7.41 11.38 -14.52
N TRP A 126 7.31 12.51 -13.82
CA TRP A 126 6.98 12.55 -12.40
C TRP A 126 5.49 12.34 -12.16
N VAL A 127 5.19 11.35 -11.32
CA VAL A 127 3.82 10.99 -10.92
C VAL A 127 3.66 11.04 -9.41
N THR A 128 2.42 11.16 -8.95
CA THR A 128 2.06 10.93 -7.54
C THR A 128 1.39 9.58 -7.36
N LEU A 129 1.46 9.02 -6.15
CA LEU A 129 0.70 7.82 -5.77
C LEU A 129 -0.73 8.15 -5.30
N PHE A 130 -1.02 9.43 -5.07
CA PHE A 130 -2.31 9.93 -4.61
C PHE A 130 -2.94 10.83 -5.68
N ALA A 131 -3.49 10.20 -6.72
CA ALA A 131 -4.25 10.91 -7.75
C ALA A 131 -5.28 11.83 -7.08
N ILE A 132 -5.36 13.08 -7.53
CA ILE A 132 -6.27 14.11 -6.98
C ILE A 132 -6.24 14.24 -5.44
N LYS A 133 -5.09 13.95 -4.81
CA LYS A 133 -4.88 13.93 -3.35
C LYS A 133 -5.78 12.94 -2.58
N ASN A 134 -6.31 11.93 -3.27
CA ASN A 134 -7.21 10.96 -2.68
C ASN A 134 -6.44 9.83 -1.98
N THR A 135 -6.37 9.89 -0.65
CA THR A 135 -5.76 8.83 0.19
C THR A 135 -6.74 7.70 0.55
N SER A 136 -8.04 7.88 0.30
CA SER A 136 -9.04 6.82 0.53
C SER A 136 -9.12 5.82 -0.63
N PHE A 137 -8.67 6.26 -1.81
CA PHE A 137 -8.86 5.59 -3.10
C PHE A 137 -10.33 5.41 -3.49
N GLU A 138 -11.26 6.12 -2.85
CA GLU A 138 -12.70 6.07 -3.17
C GLU A 138 -13.13 7.33 -3.92
N ALA A 139 -13.96 7.17 -4.95
CA ALA A 139 -14.58 8.26 -5.71
C ALA A 139 -15.94 7.82 -6.24
N ASP A 140 -16.92 8.71 -6.21
CA ASP A 140 -18.28 8.48 -6.73
C ASP A 140 -18.94 7.19 -6.19
N GLY A 141 -18.69 6.88 -4.92
CA GLY A 141 -19.20 5.67 -4.26
C GLY A 141 -18.50 4.36 -4.69
N THR A 142 -17.39 4.45 -5.41
CA THR A 142 -16.64 3.28 -5.89
C THR A 142 -15.20 3.26 -5.37
N MET A 143 -14.67 2.05 -5.17
CA MET A 143 -13.26 1.85 -4.83
C MET A 143 -12.41 1.85 -6.11
N GLY A 144 -11.46 2.78 -6.20
CA GLY A 144 -10.44 2.86 -7.23
C GLY A 144 -9.41 1.75 -7.07
N LEU A 145 -9.77 0.52 -7.46
CA LEU A 145 -8.91 -0.66 -7.33
C LEU A 145 -7.54 -0.46 -7.99
N GLY A 146 -7.49 0.24 -9.12
CA GLY A 146 -6.24 0.53 -9.81
C GLY A 146 -5.32 1.46 -9.00
N ALA A 147 -5.87 2.55 -8.45
CA ALA A 147 -5.11 3.48 -7.60
C ALA A 147 -4.60 2.80 -6.34
N ARG A 148 -5.44 1.97 -5.70
CA ARG A 148 -5.08 1.19 -4.52
C ARG A 148 -3.99 0.16 -4.79
N VAL A 149 -4.08 -0.60 -5.89
CA VAL A 149 -3.04 -1.56 -6.30
C VAL A 149 -1.72 -0.83 -6.56
N LEU A 150 -1.76 0.29 -7.28
CA LEU A 150 -0.56 1.08 -7.58
C LEU A 150 0.09 1.58 -6.28
N TYR A 151 -0.69 2.14 -5.35
CA TYR A 151 -0.18 2.59 -4.07
C TYR A 151 0.43 1.44 -3.27
N CYS A 152 -0.36 0.40 -2.98
CA CYS A 152 0.05 -0.71 -2.11
C CYS A 152 1.16 -1.58 -2.71
N PHE A 153 1.35 -1.56 -4.03
CA PHE A 153 2.50 -2.21 -4.66
C PHE A 153 3.81 -1.45 -4.42
N ASN A 154 3.76 -0.13 -4.22
CA ASN A 154 4.95 0.73 -4.09
C ASN A 154 5.20 1.22 -2.67
N ALA A 155 4.18 1.30 -1.82
CA ALA A 155 4.25 1.87 -0.47
C ALA A 155 3.33 1.15 0.52
N GLY A 156 3.61 1.32 1.81
CA GLY A 156 2.83 0.77 2.91
C GLY A 156 2.37 1.86 3.88
N GLY A 157 1.25 1.61 4.57
CA GLY A 157 0.56 2.59 5.42
C GLY A 157 -0.10 3.70 4.60
N VAL A 158 -1.23 4.27 5.05
CA VAL A 158 -1.85 5.43 4.39
C VAL A 158 -2.46 6.31 5.46
N THR A 159 -2.17 7.61 5.41
CA THR A 159 -2.86 8.60 6.24
C THR A 159 -3.25 9.80 5.38
N PRO A 160 -4.33 10.53 5.73
CA PRO A 160 -4.73 11.72 5.00
C PRO A 160 -3.61 12.75 4.84
N ALA A 161 -2.75 12.91 5.86
CA ALA A 161 -1.64 13.86 5.87
C ALA A 161 -0.56 13.60 4.79
N MET A 162 -0.55 12.42 4.16
CA MET A 162 0.41 12.04 3.12
C MET A 162 0.10 12.63 1.74
N ALA A 163 -1.06 13.27 1.58
CA ALA A 163 -1.45 13.95 0.34
C ALA A 163 -1.87 15.41 0.58
N VAL A 164 -1.44 16.00 1.70
CA VAL A 164 -1.79 17.38 2.06
C VAL A 164 -0.70 18.33 1.55
N THR A 165 -1.10 19.30 0.73
CA THR A 165 -0.25 20.40 0.26
C THR A 165 -0.63 21.68 1.00
N GLU A 166 -0.54 21.67 2.33
CA GLU A 166 -0.78 22.84 3.16
C GLU A 166 0.56 23.44 3.64
N PRO A 167 0.73 24.77 3.67
CA PRO A 167 2.01 25.41 4.00
C PRO A 167 2.63 25.06 5.37
N VAL A 168 1.86 24.44 6.27
CA VAL A 168 2.25 24.27 7.69
C VAL A 168 2.29 22.80 8.13
N ALA A 169 1.66 21.86 7.41
CA ALA A 169 1.60 20.46 7.84
C ALA A 169 1.35 19.48 6.68
N GLY A 170 1.92 18.29 6.81
CA GLY A 170 1.76 17.20 5.85
C GLY A 170 3.03 16.88 5.07
N SER A 171 2.87 15.98 4.12
CA SER A 171 3.91 15.57 3.16
C SER A 171 3.29 15.45 1.77
N ASP A 172 4.11 15.63 0.75
CA ASP A 172 3.75 15.37 -0.63
C ASP A 172 4.83 14.52 -1.30
N TYR A 173 4.42 13.62 -2.18
CA TYR A 173 5.31 12.60 -2.74
C TYR A 173 5.24 12.61 -4.27
N ALA A 174 6.41 12.84 -4.87
CA ALA A 174 6.65 12.63 -6.29
C ALA A 174 7.47 11.34 -6.46
N VAL A 175 7.14 10.57 -7.49
CA VAL A 175 7.84 9.33 -7.82
C VAL A 175 8.26 9.35 -9.28
N GLY A 176 9.53 9.03 -9.51
CA GLY A 176 10.12 8.91 -10.84
C GLY A 176 10.46 7.45 -11.13
N TYR A 177 9.71 6.81 -12.02
CA TYR A 177 9.98 5.43 -12.45
C TYR A 177 10.73 5.34 -13.78
N LEU A 178 10.57 6.38 -14.60
CA LEU A 178 11.12 6.49 -15.95
C LEU A 178 12.09 7.67 -15.99
N ASP A 179 13.09 7.61 -16.86
CA ASP A 179 13.94 8.77 -17.14
C ASP A 179 13.26 9.77 -18.10
N ALA A 180 14.00 10.81 -18.50
CA ALA A 180 13.48 11.88 -19.36
C ALA A 180 13.06 11.41 -20.77
N ASP A 181 13.66 10.34 -21.29
CA ASP A 181 13.32 9.76 -22.60
C ASP A 181 12.21 8.70 -22.49
N LYS A 182 11.68 8.49 -21.27
CA LYS A 182 10.64 7.53 -20.90
C LYS A 182 10.98 6.02 -20.80
N PRO A 183 12.22 5.50 -20.97
CA PRO A 183 12.52 4.14 -20.50
C PRO A 183 12.58 4.07 -18.97
N PRO A 184 12.31 2.88 -18.38
CA PRO A 184 12.53 2.65 -16.96
C PRO A 184 13.98 2.89 -16.56
N MET A 185 14.18 3.48 -15.37
CA MET A 185 15.52 3.73 -14.85
C MET A 185 16.26 2.41 -14.56
N ASP A 186 17.46 2.30 -15.11
CA ASP A 186 18.40 1.17 -14.99
C ASP A 186 19.59 1.54 -14.09
N GLY A 187 19.81 0.77 -13.01
CA GLY A 187 20.91 0.98 -12.07
C GLY A 187 22.32 0.79 -12.65
N GLY A 188 22.45 0.20 -13.85
CA GLY A 188 23.70 0.14 -14.60
C GLY A 188 24.10 1.46 -15.28
N LYS A 189 23.21 2.45 -15.31
CA LYS A 189 23.44 3.76 -15.95
C LYS A 189 23.61 4.87 -14.92
N SER A 190 24.00 6.05 -15.42
CA SER A 190 24.11 7.28 -14.63
C SER A 190 23.01 8.27 -14.96
N TYR A 191 22.35 8.83 -13.95
CA TYR A 191 21.31 9.86 -14.11
C TYR A 191 21.64 11.11 -13.31
N LYS A 192 21.09 12.24 -13.76
CA LYS A 192 21.20 13.54 -13.10
C LYS A 192 19.82 14.13 -12.85
N LEU A 193 19.53 14.43 -11.58
CA LEU A 193 18.34 15.22 -11.20
C LEU A 193 18.77 16.66 -10.90
N THR A 194 18.12 17.61 -11.58
CA THR A 194 18.29 19.06 -11.32
C THR A 194 17.04 19.56 -10.63
N LEU A 195 17.20 20.11 -9.43
CA LEU A 195 16.11 20.72 -8.66
C LEU A 195 16.09 22.24 -8.89
N PRO A 196 14.90 22.89 -8.83
CA PRO A 196 14.84 24.34 -8.82
C PRO A 196 15.56 24.91 -7.60
N LYS A 197 16.09 26.12 -7.73
CA LYS A 197 16.89 26.77 -6.67
C LYS A 197 16.09 26.97 -5.39
N ASP A 198 14.80 27.29 -5.54
CA ASP A 198 13.89 27.58 -4.45
C ASP A 198 12.81 26.50 -4.39
N VAL A 199 13.16 25.33 -3.86
CA VAL A 199 12.17 24.26 -3.61
C VAL A 199 11.21 24.74 -2.52
N HIS A 200 9.93 24.91 -2.86
CA HIS A 200 8.90 25.43 -1.97
C HIS A 200 8.46 24.39 -0.92
N VAL A 201 9.27 24.20 0.11
CA VAL A 201 8.97 23.34 1.26
C VAL A 201 9.27 24.08 2.56
N ASN A 202 8.42 23.93 3.57
CA ASN A 202 8.62 24.59 4.87
C ASN A 202 9.72 23.91 5.71
N ASN A 203 9.77 22.57 5.69
CA ASN A 203 10.67 21.79 6.54
C ASN A 203 11.92 21.32 5.78
N PHE A 204 11.75 20.36 4.86
CA PHE A 204 12.83 19.81 4.06
C PHE A 204 12.29 19.12 2.81
N TRP A 205 13.18 18.86 1.85
CA TRP A 205 12.93 17.92 0.76
C TRP A 205 13.95 16.79 0.84
N ALA A 206 13.58 15.61 0.35
CA ALA A 206 14.47 14.46 0.24
C ALA A 206 14.12 13.61 -0.98
N GLU A 207 15.15 13.15 -1.66
CA GLU A 207 15.10 12.16 -2.74
C GLU A 207 15.66 10.85 -2.21
N THR A 208 14.89 9.76 -2.27
CA THR A 208 15.29 8.43 -1.78
C THR A 208 15.15 7.39 -2.87
N ILE A 209 16.19 6.56 -3.05
CA ILE A 209 16.21 5.54 -4.08
C ILE A 209 15.76 4.20 -3.51
N TYR A 210 14.88 3.52 -4.25
CA TYR A 210 14.31 2.22 -3.90
C TYR A 210 14.66 1.16 -4.95
N HIS A 211 14.70 -0.10 -4.51
CA HIS A 211 14.96 -1.22 -5.40
C HIS A 211 13.74 -1.50 -6.30
N ALA A 212 13.92 -1.38 -7.62
CA ALA A 212 12.85 -1.48 -8.61
C ALA A 212 12.19 -2.87 -8.70
N GLN A 213 12.73 -3.92 -8.07
CA GLN A 213 12.10 -5.25 -8.04
C GLN A 213 11.27 -5.46 -6.77
N THR A 214 11.79 -5.07 -5.61
CA THR A 214 11.28 -5.48 -4.30
C THR A 214 10.75 -4.32 -3.46
N ARG A 215 11.00 -3.06 -3.87
CA ARG A 215 10.57 -1.80 -3.23
C ARG A 215 11.17 -1.40 -1.86
N PRO A 216 12.14 -2.08 -1.21
CA PRO A 216 12.86 -1.47 -0.09
C PRO A 216 13.81 -0.38 -0.58
N GLN A 217 14.32 0.42 0.34
CA GLN A 217 15.45 1.32 0.07
C GLN A 217 16.60 0.57 -0.61
N LEU A 218 17.18 1.19 -1.63
CA LEU A 218 18.22 0.56 -2.44
C LEU A 218 19.46 0.26 -1.58
N GLN A 219 19.88 -1.00 -1.58
CA GLN A 219 21.09 -1.41 -0.86
C GLN A 219 22.33 -1.02 -1.67
N THR A 220 23.16 -0.16 -1.10
CA THR A 220 24.42 0.29 -1.72
C THR A 220 25.57 0.25 -0.70
N SER A 221 26.78 0.60 -1.14
CA SER A 221 27.90 0.84 -0.23
C SER A 221 27.75 2.13 0.59
N GLN A 222 26.91 3.07 0.15
CA GLN A 222 26.60 4.30 0.89
C GLN A 222 25.65 4.00 2.05
N LYS A 223 25.80 4.75 3.15
CA LYS A 223 25.01 4.51 4.37
C LYS A 223 23.52 4.81 4.16
N PHE A 224 23.20 5.85 3.40
CA PHE A 224 21.84 6.28 3.12
C PHE A 224 21.66 6.39 1.60
N PRO A 225 20.65 5.73 1.01
CA PRO A 225 20.30 5.92 -0.40
C PRO A 225 19.41 7.16 -0.59
N THR A 226 19.62 8.18 0.26
CA THR A 226 18.80 9.38 0.36
C THR A 226 19.70 10.61 0.35
N VAL A 227 19.27 11.63 -0.38
CA VAL A 227 19.84 12.97 -0.39
C VAL A 227 18.72 13.96 -0.11
N GLY A 228 18.97 15.04 0.64
CA GLY A 228 17.96 16.07 0.87
C GLY A 228 18.54 17.46 1.14
N SER A 229 17.67 18.42 1.43
CA SER A 229 18.09 19.78 1.83
C SER A 229 18.91 19.81 3.12
N LEU A 230 18.86 18.74 3.92
CA LEU A 230 19.65 18.57 5.14
C LEU A 230 21.01 17.90 4.88
N THR A 231 21.31 17.52 3.63
CA THR A 231 22.61 16.98 3.23
C THR A 231 23.56 18.13 2.87
N THR A 232 24.68 18.26 3.60
CA THR A 232 25.63 19.36 3.41
C THR A 232 26.33 19.30 2.04
N GLY A 233 26.34 20.42 1.31
CA GLY A 233 27.27 20.67 0.19
C GLY A 233 26.85 20.12 -1.20
N MET A 234 25.60 19.71 -1.39
CA MET A 234 25.13 19.18 -2.68
C MET A 234 24.32 20.18 -3.50
N THR A 235 24.64 20.29 -4.79
CA THR A 235 23.91 21.10 -5.80
C THR A 235 23.35 20.26 -6.96
N CYS A 236 23.61 18.95 -6.97
CA CYS A 236 23.25 18.02 -8.04
C CYS A 236 23.27 16.58 -7.52
N ILE A 237 22.30 15.74 -7.94
CA ILE A 237 22.24 14.31 -7.58
C ILE A 237 22.71 13.48 -8.77
N PHE A 238 23.73 12.64 -8.57
CA PHE A 238 24.16 11.62 -9.52
C PHE A 238 23.72 10.24 -9.03
N LEU A 239 22.95 9.52 -9.84
CA LEU A 239 22.47 8.18 -9.53
C LEU A 239 23.26 7.19 -10.40
N GLY A 240 24.02 6.26 -9.81
CA GLY A 240 24.77 5.24 -10.55
C GLY A 240 25.09 4.02 -9.69
N GLY A 241 25.26 2.86 -10.32
CA GLY A 241 25.48 1.58 -9.63
C GLY A 241 26.77 1.53 -8.82
N ALA A 242 26.66 1.25 -7.52
CA ALA A 242 27.76 0.81 -6.68
C ALA A 242 27.77 -0.73 -6.60
N PRO A 243 28.93 -1.40 -6.42
CA PRO A 243 29.00 -2.86 -6.33
C PRO A 243 28.14 -3.39 -5.19
N SER A 244 27.47 -4.53 -5.44
CA SER A 244 26.58 -5.19 -4.49
C SER A 244 27.29 -5.51 -3.19
N ARG A 245 26.74 -5.08 -2.06
CA ARG A 245 27.11 -5.59 -0.75
C ARG A 245 26.33 -6.88 -0.50
N SER A 246 26.99 -7.89 0.06
CA SER A 246 26.33 -9.13 0.52
C SER A 246 25.21 -8.80 1.52
N GLU A 247 24.14 -9.59 1.44
CA GLU A 247 22.93 -9.49 2.27
C GLU A 247 23.32 -9.29 3.75
N ARG A 248 23.00 -8.13 4.30
CA ARG A 248 22.99 -7.96 5.76
C ARG A 248 21.63 -8.43 6.26
N SER A 249 21.55 -9.69 6.64
CA SER A 249 20.50 -10.19 7.52
C SER A 249 20.52 -9.38 8.83
N PRO A 250 19.36 -9.08 9.43
CA PRO A 250 19.34 -8.49 10.76
C PRO A 250 20.11 -9.37 11.74
N HIS A 251 20.96 -8.75 12.57
CA HIS A 251 21.55 -9.45 13.71
C HIS A 251 20.45 -9.67 14.76
N VAL A 252 19.96 -10.90 14.85
CA VAL A 252 19.27 -11.39 16.04
C VAL A 252 20.39 -11.85 16.99
N GLY A 253 20.75 -11.00 17.95
CA GLY A 253 21.68 -11.38 19.01
C GLY A 253 20.99 -12.38 19.94
N GLN A 254 21.63 -13.52 20.18
CA GLN A 254 21.32 -14.38 21.31
C GLN A 254 21.90 -13.73 22.57
N PHE A 255 21.05 -13.58 23.59
CA PHE A 255 21.45 -13.62 25.00
C PHE A 255 20.88 -14.90 25.60
#